data_AF-A0A6P0YSB4-F1
#
_entry.id   AF-A0A6P0YSB4-F1
#
_cell.length_a   1.000
_cell.length_b   1.000
_cell.length_c   1.000
_cell.angle_alpha   90.00
_cell.angle_beta   90.00
_cell.angle_gamma   90.00
#
_symmetry.space_group_name_H-M   'P 1'
#
loop_
_entity.id
_entity.type
_entity.pdbx_description
1 polymer ?
#
loop_
_entity_poly.entity_id
_entity_poly.type
_entity_poly.pdbx_seq_one_letter_code
_entity_poly.pdbx_strand_id
1 'polypeptide(L)'
;MPSQQDPRSEFITGVLIPKDASNDDAKEIEGEAETLGTGIEEYSDDDSEEEAPVTAVAPVLDPKSQPRSLGISLFVGATDGGEPYISICATWARYQEERGSQGKQVFRRVPNFYITPEPIPVNENRIICVKDQVKISLRYVHLPDNTYKVSVYLVNETSLIDPLEESGKRRFKTSDIIFQPQIRVVCVDKVELVYTKFVSLISSRPVV
;
A
#
# COMPACT_ATOMS: atom_id res chain seq x y z
N MET A 1 -12.06 -16.57 11.25
CA MET A 1 -11.09 -16.45 12.36
C MET A 1 -11.80 -16.67 13.68
N PRO A 2 -11.17 -17.34 14.66
CA PRO A 2 -11.61 -17.30 16.03
C PRO A 2 -11.61 -15.83 16.47
N SER A 3 -12.77 -15.33 16.88
CA SER A 3 -12.96 -13.90 17.13
C SER A 3 -12.10 -13.34 18.28
N GLN A 4 -11.40 -14.19 19.03
CA GLN A 4 -10.66 -13.86 20.26
C GLN A 4 -9.15 -13.68 20.07
N GLN A 5 -8.60 -13.99 18.88
CA GLN A 5 -7.17 -13.79 18.59
C GLN A 5 -6.97 -12.41 17.95
N ASP A 6 -5.92 -11.69 18.36
CA ASP A 6 -5.58 -10.40 17.77
C ASP A 6 -5.17 -10.59 16.30
N PRO A 7 -5.86 -9.96 15.33
CA PRO A 7 -5.53 -10.03 13.91
C PRO A 7 -4.09 -9.66 13.57
N ARG A 8 -3.43 -8.84 14.41
CA ARG A 8 -2.01 -8.47 14.23
C ARG A 8 -1.09 -9.71 14.19
N SER A 9 -1.42 -10.75 14.96
CA SER A 9 -0.62 -11.98 15.05
C SER A 9 -0.67 -12.87 13.80
N GLU A 10 -1.68 -12.70 12.94
CA GLU A 10 -1.85 -13.51 11.74
C GLU A 10 -1.45 -12.75 10.46
N PHE A 11 -1.77 -11.46 10.39
CA PHE A 11 -1.52 -10.65 9.20
C PHE A 11 -0.16 -9.94 9.27
N ILE A 12 0.88 -10.66 8.88
CA ILE A 12 2.25 -10.10 8.74
C ILE A 12 2.36 -9.24 7.47
N THR A 13 1.69 -9.65 6.39
CA THR A 13 1.67 -8.94 5.10
C THR A 13 0.25 -8.49 4.72
N GLY A 14 0.17 -7.56 3.76
CA GLY A 14 -1.13 -7.04 3.32
C GLY A 14 -1.82 -6.16 4.36
N VAL A 15 -1.05 -5.51 5.24
CA VAL A 15 -1.53 -4.52 6.21
C VAL A 15 -0.89 -3.17 5.95
N LEU A 16 -1.60 -2.07 6.27
CA LEU A 16 -1.04 -0.71 6.24
C LEU A 16 -1.05 -0.10 7.65
N ILE A 17 0.13 0.27 8.14
CA ILE A 17 0.27 0.90 9.45
C ILE A 17 -0.06 2.40 9.42
N PRO A 18 -0.41 2.99 10.57
CA PRO A 18 -0.65 4.44 10.69
C PRO A 18 0.52 5.29 10.19
N LYS A 19 0.22 6.50 9.73
CA LYS A 19 1.25 7.39 9.16
C LYS A 19 2.34 7.81 10.15
N ASP A 20 2.02 7.78 11.45
CA ASP A 20 2.91 8.26 12.51
C ASP A 20 3.64 7.11 13.25
N ALA A 21 3.37 5.85 12.87
CA ALA A 21 3.95 4.66 13.49
C ALA A 21 5.46 4.56 13.19
N SER A 22 6.25 4.29 14.23
CA SER A 22 7.70 4.10 14.15
C SER A 22 8.06 2.68 13.68
N ASN A 23 9.35 2.45 13.42
CA ASN A 23 9.83 1.10 13.11
C ASN A 23 9.78 0.18 14.34
N ASP A 24 9.89 0.73 15.55
CA ASP A 24 9.79 -0.06 16.79
C ASP A 24 8.34 -0.49 17.04
N ASP A 25 7.38 0.39 16.75
CA ASP A 25 5.95 0.07 16.71
C ASP A 25 5.66 -1.12 15.77
N ALA A 26 6.28 -1.15 14.59
CA ALA A 26 6.10 -2.23 13.62
C ALA A 26 6.67 -3.58 14.10
N LYS A 27 7.73 -3.57 14.90
CA LYS A 27 8.39 -4.78 15.44
C LYS A 27 7.59 -5.44 16.59
N GLU A 28 6.82 -4.68 17.36
CA GLU A 28 5.96 -5.24 18.42
C GLU A 28 4.93 -6.24 17.87
N ILE A 29 4.49 -6.07 16.62
CA ILE A 29 3.59 -7.00 15.92
C ILE A 29 4.27 -8.35 15.63
N GLU A 30 5.57 -8.31 15.30
CA GLU A 30 6.37 -9.49 14.96
C GLU A 30 6.68 -10.33 16.21
N GLY A 31 7.04 -9.69 17.33
CA GLY A 31 7.33 -10.39 18.59
C GLY A 31 6.14 -11.17 19.16
N GLU A 32 4.90 -10.73 18.92
CA GLU A 32 3.67 -11.45 19.25
C GLU A 32 3.39 -12.64 18.30
N ALA A 33 3.92 -12.62 17.08
CA ALA A 33 3.76 -13.69 16.09
C ALA A 33 4.85 -14.77 16.21
N GLU A 34 6.10 -14.40 16.51
CA GLU A 34 7.21 -15.35 16.70
C GLU A 34 7.04 -16.27 17.91
N THR A 35 6.27 -15.85 18.93
CA THR A 35 6.02 -16.67 20.12
C THR A 35 5.17 -17.92 19.86
N LEU A 36 4.62 -18.09 18.65
CA LEU A 36 3.80 -19.22 18.22
C LEU A 36 4.49 -20.19 17.24
N GLY A 37 5.77 -19.95 16.91
CA GLY A 37 6.46 -20.62 15.80
C GLY A 37 7.78 -21.33 16.13
N THR A 38 8.09 -21.67 17.39
CA THR A 38 9.33 -22.39 17.71
C THR A 38 9.19 -23.89 17.42
N GLY A 39 9.42 -24.26 16.15
CA GLY A 39 9.41 -25.66 15.72
C GLY A 39 10.07 -25.89 14.36
N ILE A 40 11.06 -25.08 13.98
CA ILE A 40 11.86 -25.32 12.77
C ILE A 40 13.33 -25.28 13.18
N GLU A 41 13.92 -26.48 13.17
CA GLU A 41 15.33 -26.73 13.39
C GLU A 41 16.17 -26.00 12.33
N GLU A 42 17.19 -25.30 12.80
CA GLU A 42 18.22 -24.66 11.99
C GLU A 42 18.97 -25.70 11.15
N TYR A 43 19.00 -25.50 9.83
CA TYR A 43 20.05 -26.04 8.99
C TYR A 43 20.73 -24.87 8.28
N SER A 44 21.96 -24.60 8.70
CA SER A 44 22.94 -23.78 8.00
C SER A 44 23.44 -24.53 6.77
N ASP A 45 23.52 -23.86 5.62
CA ASP A 45 24.58 -24.17 4.64
C ASP A 45 24.92 -22.97 3.77
N ASP A 46 26.14 -23.02 3.27
CA ASP A 46 27.11 -21.96 3.03
C ASP A 46 27.18 -21.47 1.55
N ASP A 47 27.70 -20.25 1.39
CA ASP A 47 28.35 -19.59 0.25
C ASP A 47 27.94 -19.82 -1.22
N SER A 48 27.66 -18.71 -1.93
CA SER A 48 28.33 -18.37 -3.20
C SER A 48 28.10 -16.91 -3.62
N GLU A 49 29.19 -16.16 -3.72
CA GLU A 49 29.28 -14.77 -4.22
C GLU A 49 29.24 -14.72 -5.76
N GLU A 50 28.33 -13.94 -6.34
CA GLU A 50 28.47 -13.40 -7.69
C GLU A 50 28.05 -11.90 -7.70
N GLU A 51 29.02 -11.01 -7.90
CA GLU A 51 28.80 -9.56 -8.02
C GLU A 51 28.08 -9.21 -9.34
N ALA A 52 26.85 -8.69 -9.23
CA ALA A 52 26.15 -8.04 -10.34
C ALA A 52 26.19 -6.51 -10.20
N PRO A 53 26.38 -5.74 -11.30
CA PRO A 53 26.51 -4.29 -11.22
C PRO A 53 25.14 -3.63 -10.98
N VAL A 54 24.89 -3.26 -9.72
CA VAL A 54 23.68 -2.54 -9.30
C VAL A 54 23.85 -1.03 -9.44
N THR A 55 23.50 -0.47 -10.61
CA THR A 55 23.21 0.97 -10.75
C THR A 55 21.72 1.20 -10.96
N ALA A 56 20.95 0.86 -9.93
CA ALA A 56 19.68 1.49 -9.64
C ALA A 56 19.64 1.66 -8.12
N VAL A 57 19.82 2.89 -7.63
CA VAL A 57 19.63 3.20 -6.22
C VAL A 57 18.13 3.13 -5.94
N ALA A 58 17.61 1.92 -5.81
CA ALA A 58 16.38 1.71 -5.08
C ALA A 58 16.66 2.22 -3.65
N PRO A 59 15.75 2.99 -3.03
CA PRO A 59 15.87 3.24 -1.59
C PRO A 59 16.03 1.88 -0.92
N VAL A 60 16.92 1.79 0.07
CA VAL A 60 17.11 0.57 0.86
C VAL A 60 15.77 0.27 1.53
N LEU A 61 14.95 -0.53 0.85
CA LEU A 61 13.67 -0.99 1.34
C LEU A 61 14.02 -1.98 2.43
N ASP A 62 13.72 -1.65 3.68
CA ASP A 62 13.69 -2.64 4.73
C ASP A 62 12.48 -3.54 4.45
N PRO A 63 12.67 -4.80 4.02
CA PRO A 63 11.56 -5.70 3.71
C PRO A 63 10.71 -6.00 4.95
N LYS A 64 11.23 -5.70 6.16
CA LYS A 64 10.50 -5.83 7.43
C LYS A 64 9.69 -4.57 7.78
N SER A 65 9.92 -3.45 7.11
CA SER A 65 9.14 -2.23 7.35
C SER A 65 7.71 -2.41 6.82
N GLN A 66 6.73 -2.27 7.71
CA GLN A 66 5.33 -2.38 7.29
C GLN A 66 4.91 -1.12 6.50
N PRO A 67 4.26 -1.29 5.34
CA PRO A 67 3.94 -0.17 4.47
C PRO A 67 2.85 0.71 5.08
N ARG A 68 2.86 2.00 4.74
CA ARG A 68 1.79 2.96 5.09
C ARG A 68 0.76 3.16 3.97
N SER A 69 1.08 2.65 2.78
CA SER A 69 0.27 2.82 1.58
C SER A 69 0.35 1.62 0.65
N LEU A 70 -0.73 1.35 -0.06
CA LEU A 70 -0.77 0.47 -1.22
C LEU A 70 -0.88 1.34 -2.48
N GLY A 71 -0.11 1.03 -3.52
CA GLY A 71 -0.18 1.74 -4.80
C GLY A 71 -0.22 0.79 -5.99
N ILE A 72 -0.95 1.18 -7.03
CA ILE A 72 -0.89 0.57 -8.36
C ILE A 72 -0.52 1.64 -9.38
N SER A 73 0.40 1.32 -10.28
CA SER A 73 0.78 2.20 -11.39
C SER A 73 0.61 1.49 -12.71
N LEU A 74 0.05 2.19 -13.68
CA LEU A 74 -0.26 1.69 -15.01
C LEU A 74 -0.09 2.81 -16.03
N PHE A 75 0.07 2.45 -17.30
CA PHE A 75 0.09 3.42 -18.38
C PHE A 75 -1.20 3.27 -19.19
N VAL A 76 -1.84 4.40 -19.50
CA VAL A 76 -3.04 4.44 -20.34
C VAL A 76 -2.85 5.35 -21.54
N GLY A 77 -3.55 5.05 -22.62
CA GLY A 77 -3.72 5.96 -23.76
C GLY A 77 -5.20 6.05 -24.13
N ALA A 78 -5.60 7.19 -24.70
CA ALA A 78 -6.92 7.32 -25.31
C ALA A 78 -6.85 6.99 -26.81
N THR A 79 -7.64 6.01 -27.23
CA THR A 79 -7.69 5.50 -28.62
C THR A 79 -8.30 6.48 -29.62
N ASP A 80 -9.06 7.48 -29.16
CA ASP A 80 -9.64 8.53 -30.01
C ASP A 80 -8.87 9.86 -29.95
N GLY A 81 -7.68 9.87 -29.33
CA GLY A 81 -6.88 11.08 -29.16
C GLY A 81 -7.42 12.06 -28.12
N GLY A 82 -8.51 11.71 -27.42
CA GLY A 82 -9.08 12.49 -26.33
C GLY A 82 -8.34 12.32 -25.01
N GLU A 83 -8.96 12.82 -23.94
CA GLU A 83 -8.48 12.65 -22.57
C GLU A 83 -8.95 11.29 -22.02
N PRO A 84 -8.07 10.48 -21.40
CA PRO A 84 -8.47 9.20 -20.83
C PRO A 84 -9.19 9.38 -19.50
N TYR A 85 -10.23 8.58 -19.30
CA TYR A 85 -11.00 8.49 -18.06
C TYR A 85 -10.81 7.11 -17.41
N ILE A 86 -10.85 7.06 -16.09
CA ILE A 86 -10.78 5.80 -15.33
C ILE A 86 -11.84 5.77 -14.23
N SER A 87 -12.26 4.58 -13.84
CA SER A 87 -13.04 4.36 -12.61
C SER A 87 -12.21 3.60 -11.59
N ILE A 88 -12.37 3.92 -10.31
CA ILE A 88 -11.59 3.33 -9.23
C ILE A 88 -12.54 2.70 -8.20
N CYS A 89 -12.24 1.45 -7.84
CA CYS A 89 -12.83 0.77 -6.71
C CYS A 89 -11.71 0.40 -5.72
N ALA A 90 -11.81 0.93 -4.51
CA ALA A 90 -10.89 0.65 -3.42
C ALA A 90 -11.64 -0.01 -2.26
N THR A 91 -11.09 -1.07 -1.70
CA THR A 91 -11.66 -1.77 -0.53
C THR A 91 -10.60 -1.95 0.54
N TRP A 92 -11.01 -1.87 1.79
CA TRP A 92 -10.14 -2.09 2.94
C TRP A 92 -10.97 -2.52 4.16
N ALA A 93 -10.33 -2.88 5.26
CA ALA A 93 -11.05 -3.09 6.51
C ALA A 93 -10.20 -2.72 7.71
N ARG A 94 -10.87 -2.51 8.85
CA ARG A 94 -10.27 -2.40 10.17
C ARG A 94 -10.89 -3.45 11.08
N TYR A 95 -10.23 -3.78 12.18
CA TYR A 95 -10.85 -4.55 13.25
C TYR A 95 -11.23 -3.62 14.40
N GLN A 96 -12.44 -3.79 14.91
CA GLN A 96 -12.89 -3.14 16.12
C GLN A 96 -12.79 -4.13 17.28
N GLU A 97 -12.25 -3.66 18.39
CA GLU A 97 -12.25 -4.39 19.64
C GLU A 97 -13.62 -4.27 20.31
N GLU A 98 -14.23 -5.40 20.60
CA GLU A 98 -15.52 -5.54 21.26
C GLU A 98 -15.41 -6.47 22.46
N ARG A 99 -16.39 -6.39 23.37
CA ARG A 99 -16.54 -7.38 24.44
C ARG A 99 -17.60 -8.40 24.04
N GLY A 100 -17.21 -9.67 23.99
CA GLY A 100 -18.11 -10.78 23.74
C GLY A 100 -19.06 -11.05 24.91
N SER A 101 -20.00 -11.97 24.71
CA SER A 101 -21.04 -12.37 25.68
C SER A 101 -20.52 -12.89 27.02
N GLN A 102 -19.25 -13.30 27.09
CA GLN A 102 -18.57 -13.74 28.31
C GLN A 102 -17.54 -12.73 28.84
N GLY A 103 -17.58 -11.48 28.37
CA GLY A 103 -16.63 -10.42 28.75
C GLY A 103 -15.24 -10.54 28.11
N LYS A 104 -14.99 -11.59 27.32
CA LYS A 104 -13.75 -11.78 26.56
C LYS A 104 -13.61 -10.76 25.45
N GLN A 105 -12.38 -10.32 25.17
CA GLN A 105 -12.08 -9.46 24.04
C GLN A 105 -12.36 -10.22 22.73
N VAL A 106 -13.02 -9.53 21.81
CA VAL A 106 -13.40 -10.05 20.50
C VAL A 106 -13.06 -8.99 19.45
N PHE A 107 -12.46 -9.41 18.34
CA PHE A 107 -12.14 -8.55 17.21
C PHE A 107 -13.17 -8.75 16.09
N ARG A 108 -13.92 -7.69 15.75
CA ARG A 108 -14.86 -7.68 14.64
C ARG A 108 -14.27 -6.95 13.44
N ARG A 109 -14.21 -7.63 12.29
CA ARG A 109 -13.80 -7.01 11.03
C ARG A 109 -14.91 -6.07 10.51
N VAL A 110 -14.54 -4.83 10.20
CA VAL A 110 -15.41 -3.81 9.63
C VAL A 110 -14.90 -3.45 8.23
N PRO A 111 -15.56 -3.96 7.17
CA PRO A 111 -15.16 -3.66 5.79
C PRO A 111 -15.57 -2.23 5.41
N ASN A 112 -14.75 -1.62 4.59
CA ASN A 112 -14.95 -0.30 4.01
C ASN A 112 -14.60 -0.33 2.53
N PHE A 113 -15.20 0.60 1.80
CA PHE A 113 -14.93 0.76 0.38
C PHE A 113 -15.17 2.20 -0.08
N TYR A 114 -14.62 2.46 -1.25
CA TYR A 114 -14.88 3.63 -2.08
C TYR A 114 -14.97 3.20 -3.54
N ILE A 115 -15.96 3.73 -4.25
CA ILE A 115 -16.11 3.60 -5.70
C ILE A 115 -16.30 5.01 -6.24
N THR A 116 -15.57 5.37 -7.29
CA THR A 116 -15.79 6.64 -7.98
C THR A 116 -17.24 6.71 -8.47
N PRO A 117 -18.00 7.77 -8.13
CA PRO A 117 -19.40 7.87 -8.56
C PRO A 117 -19.53 8.00 -10.08
N GLU A 118 -18.56 8.66 -10.72
CA GLU A 118 -18.43 8.80 -12.17
C GLU A 118 -16.95 8.57 -12.57
N PRO A 119 -16.67 8.19 -13.83
CA PRO A 119 -15.30 8.10 -14.32
C PRO A 119 -14.56 9.43 -14.16
N ILE A 120 -13.31 9.37 -13.69
CA ILE A 120 -12.47 10.54 -13.45
C ILE A 120 -11.46 10.74 -14.60
N PRO A 121 -11.26 11.98 -15.07
CA PRO A 121 -10.25 12.27 -16.08
C PRO A 121 -8.83 12.15 -15.52
N VAL A 122 -7.90 11.68 -16.35
CA VAL A 122 -6.48 11.52 -16.02
C VAL A 122 -5.69 12.75 -16.49
N ASN A 123 -5.90 13.88 -15.81
CA ASN A 123 -5.37 15.17 -16.25
C ASN A 123 -4.79 16.05 -15.13
N GLU A 124 -4.99 15.66 -13.88
CA GLU A 124 -4.43 16.35 -12.73
C GLU A 124 -4.19 15.38 -11.58
N ASN A 125 -3.23 15.74 -10.74
CA ASN A 125 -3.05 15.09 -9.46
C ASN A 125 -4.19 15.48 -8.53
N ARG A 126 -4.89 14.51 -7.94
CA ARG A 126 -6.04 14.79 -7.08
C ARG A 126 -6.16 13.82 -5.92
N ILE A 127 -6.70 14.32 -4.82
CA ILE A 127 -7.24 13.47 -3.76
C ILE A 127 -8.65 13.09 -4.18
N ILE A 128 -8.89 11.80 -4.37
CA ILE A 128 -10.18 11.28 -4.84
C ILE A 128 -11.15 11.15 -3.66
N CYS A 129 -10.66 10.66 -2.52
CA CYS A 129 -11.48 10.44 -1.34
C CYS A 129 -10.63 10.52 -0.07
N VAL A 130 -11.23 11.04 1.00
CA VAL A 130 -10.75 10.85 2.37
C VAL A 130 -11.92 10.30 3.18
N LYS A 131 -11.79 9.08 3.68
CA LYS A 131 -12.83 8.39 4.45
C LYS A 131 -12.19 7.55 5.54
N ASP A 132 -12.65 7.71 6.79
CA ASP A 132 -12.16 6.91 7.92
C ASP A 132 -10.63 6.90 8.06
N GLN A 133 -10.03 8.10 7.92
CA GLN A 133 -8.58 8.31 7.94
C GLN A 133 -7.83 7.49 6.89
N VAL A 134 -8.51 7.14 5.79
CA VAL A 134 -7.92 6.53 4.60
C VAL A 134 -8.02 7.53 3.46
N LYS A 135 -6.88 7.83 2.84
CA LYS A 135 -6.79 8.73 1.68
C LYS A 135 -6.59 7.93 0.42
N ILE A 136 -7.42 8.18 -0.59
CA ILE A 136 -7.25 7.67 -1.94
C ILE A 136 -6.82 8.83 -2.82
N SER A 137 -5.70 8.70 -3.52
CA SER A 137 -5.19 9.74 -4.41
C SER A 137 -4.80 9.20 -5.78
N LEU A 138 -4.95 10.07 -6.77
CA LEU A 138 -4.49 9.90 -8.13
C LEU A 138 -3.27 10.78 -8.35
N ARG A 139 -2.21 10.18 -8.89
CA ARG A 139 -1.11 10.89 -9.51
C ARG A 139 -1.08 10.55 -10.99
N TYR A 140 -0.75 11.54 -11.80
CA TYR A 140 -0.58 11.35 -13.23
C TYR A 140 0.71 12.01 -13.72
N VAL A 141 1.26 11.47 -14.79
CA VAL A 141 2.33 12.08 -15.57
C VAL A 141 1.95 11.92 -17.03
N HIS A 142 1.83 13.03 -17.74
CA HIS A 142 1.66 13.02 -19.19
C HIS A 142 2.99 12.69 -19.88
N LEU A 143 2.96 11.75 -20.81
CA LEU A 143 4.08 11.30 -21.63
C LEU A 143 3.79 11.64 -23.11
N PRO A 144 4.80 11.55 -23.99
CA PRO A 144 4.57 11.67 -25.43
C PRO A 144 3.54 10.65 -25.95
N ASP A 145 3.05 10.89 -27.18
CA ASP A 145 2.17 9.97 -27.91
C ASP A 145 0.83 9.65 -27.19
N ASN A 146 0.23 10.67 -26.57
CA ASN A 146 -1.04 10.56 -25.85
C ASN A 146 -1.05 9.48 -24.76
N THR A 147 0.10 9.24 -24.14
CA THR A 147 0.29 8.25 -23.09
C THR A 147 0.34 8.93 -21.72
N TYR A 148 -0.27 8.29 -20.72
CA TYR A 148 -0.37 8.81 -19.36
C TYR A 148 0.08 7.72 -18.39
N LYS A 149 1.09 8.01 -17.58
CA LYS A 149 1.38 7.19 -16.41
C LYS A 149 0.41 7.59 -15.31
N VAL A 150 -0.33 6.62 -14.80
CA VAL A 150 -1.32 6.79 -13.75
C VAL A 150 -0.91 5.99 -12.54
N SER A 151 -0.89 6.62 -11.37
CA SER A 151 -0.62 5.96 -10.10
C SER A 151 -1.77 6.25 -9.13
N VAL A 152 -2.42 5.20 -8.64
CA VAL A 152 -3.48 5.28 -7.64
C VAL A 152 -2.93 4.77 -6.32
N TYR A 153 -3.10 5.54 -5.25
CA TYR A 153 -2.64 5.21 -3.91
C TYR A 153 -3.79 5.13 -2.92
N LEU A 154 -3.77 4.14 -2.04
CA LEU A 154 -4.56 4.04 -0.83
C LEU A 154 -3.61 4.16 0.36
N VAL A 155 -3.79 5.20 1.18
CA VAL A 155 -2.86 5.58 2.25
C VAL A 155 -3.58 5.56 3.59
N ASN A 156 -2.97 4.92 4.59
CA ASN A 156 -3.43 5.00 5.98
C ASN A 156 -2.96 6.33 6.59
N GLU A 157 -3.88 7.27 6.75
CA GLU A 157 -3.64 8.60 7.32
C GLU A 157 -3.95 8.67 8.83
N THR A 158 -4.20 7.53 9.47
CA THR A 158 -4.50 7.46 10.91
C THR A 158 -3.39 8.13 11.69
N SER A 159 -3.74 9.17 12.47
CA SER A 159 -2.79 9.85 13.31
C SER A 159 -2.72 9.23 14.69
N LEU A 160 -1.50 9.10 15.20
CA LEU A 160 -1.24 8.61 16.56
C LEU A 160 -0.86 9.73 17.51
N ILE A 161 -0.90 10.99 17.05
CA ILE A 161 -0.60 12.15 17.89
C ILE A 161 -1.67 12.24 18.98
N ASP A 162 -1.23 12.22 20.23
CA ASP A 162 -2.09 12.34 21.41
C ASP A 162 -1.43 13.32 22.40
N PRO A 163 -2.00 14.54 22.56
CA PRO A 163 -1.46 15.53 23.48
C PRO A 163 -1.49 15.13 24.96
N LEU A 164 -2.24 14.08 25.32
CA LEU A 164 -2.34 13.59 26.68
C LEU A 164 -1.22 12.60 27.03
N GLU A 165 -0.51 12.07 26.03
CA GLU A 165 0.62 11.17 26.20
C GLU A 165 1.93 11.97 26.37
N GLU A 166 2.81 11.54 27.27
CA GLU A 166 4.07 12.25 27.58
C GLU A 166 5.01 12.32 26.36
N SER A 167 4.97 11.30 25.49
CA SER A 167 5.70 11.27 24.22
C SER A 167 5.05 12.10 23.11
N GLY A 168 3.84 12.63 23.33
CA GLY A 168 2.98 13.25 22.32
C GLY A 168 2.37 12.27 21.32
N LYS A 169 2.54 10.95 21.53
CA LYS A 169 1.99 9.88 20.68
C LYS A 169 1.44 8.74 21.52
N ARG A 170 0.22 8.30 21.19
CA ARG A 170 -0.32 7.05 21.76
C ARG A 170 0.24 5.84 21.03
N ARG A 171 0.22 4.69 21.72
CA ARG A 171 0.46 3.39 21.09
C ARG A 171 -0.60 3.12 20.02
N PHE A 172 -0.16 2.60 18.87
CA PHE A 172 -1.09 2.15 17.84
C PHE A 172 -1.75 0.84 18.27
N LYS A 173 -3.01 0.69 17.89
CA LYS A 173 -3.86 -0.46 18.21
C LYS A 173 -4.20 -1.20 16.92
N THR A 174 -4.72 -2.42 17.04
CA THR A 174 -5.25 -3.19 15.89
C THR A 174 -6.26 -2.38 15.08
N SER A 175 -7.07 -1.54 15.72
CA SER A 175 -8.06 -0.69 15.04
C SER A 175 -7.44 0.40 14.16
N ASP A 176 -6.18 0.76 14.37
CA ASP A 176 -5.48 1.78 13.58
C ASP A 176 -4.88 1.22 12.28
N ILE A 177 -4.79 -0.10 12.17
CA ILE A 177 -4.22 -0.80 11.03
C ILE A 177 -5.29 -1.06 9.98
N ILE A 178 -4.93 -0.88 8.71
CA ILE A 178 -5.75 -1.28 7.57
C ILE A 178 -5.36 -2.70 7.16
N PHE A 179 -6.34 -3.59 7.05
CA PHE A 179 -6.11 -4.99 6.69
C PHE A 179 -6.63 -5.31 5.30
N GLN A 180 -5.79 -5.98 4.51
CA GLN A 180 -6.06 -6.49 3.16
C GLN A 180 -6.65 -5.41 2.23
N PRO A 181 -5.97 -4.25 2.08
CA PRO A 181 -6.40 -3.24 1.12
C PRO A 181 -6.32 -3.78 -0.30
N GLN A 182 -7.24 -3.33 -1.16
CA GLN A 182 -7.25 -3.65 -2.58
C GLN A 182 -7.60 -2.41 -3.39
N ILE A 183 -6.97 -2.27 -4.56
CA ILE A 183 -7.28 -1.24 -5.56
C ILE A 183 -7.59 -1.95 -6.87
N ARG A 184 -8.73 -1.61 -7.46
CA ARG A 184 -9.12 -1.99 -8.82
C ARG A 184 -9.29 -0.71 -9.63
N VAL A 185 -8.71 -0.71 -10.83
CA VAL A 185 -8.85 0.40 -11.78
C VAL A 185 -9.49 -0.17 -13.04
N VAL A 186 -10.53 0.52 -13.52
CA VAL A 186 -11.21 0.21 -14.77
C VAL A 186 -10.90 1.33 -15.75
N CYS A 187 -10.30 0.98 -16.89
CA CYS A 187 -10.21 1.88 -18.03
C CYS A 187 -11.61 1.94 -18.66
N VAL A 188 -12.22 3.13 -18.72
CA VAL A 188 -13.54 3.28 -19.34
C VAL A 188 -13.40 3.42 -20.86
N ASP A 189 -14.52 3.52 -21.58
CA ASP A 189 -14.58 3.51 -23.04
C ASP A 189 -13.43 4.27 -23.71
N LYS A 190 -12.86 3.64 -24.74
CA LYS A 190 -11.77 4.18 -25.57
C LYS A 190 -10.45 4.43 -24.84
N VAL A 191 -10.29 3.95 -23.60
CA VAL A 191 -9.02 3.93 -22.89
C VAL A 191 -8.42 2.53 -22.93
N GLU A 192 -7.13 2.45 -23.30
CA GLU A 192 -6.39 1.19 -23.33
C GLU A 192 -5.19 1.23 -22.38
N LEU A 193 -4.81 0.06 -21.88
CA LEU A 193 -3.53 -0.11 -21.19
C LEU A 193 -2.42 -0.17 -22.24
N VAL A 194 -1.43 0.70 -22.10
CA VAL A 194 -0.29 0.76 -23.02
C VAL A 194 0.98 0.26 -22.32
N TYR A 195 1.90 -0.29 -23.10
CA TYR A 195 3.24 -0.65 -22.63
C TYR A 195 4.23 0.40 -23.09
N THR A 196 5.07 0.90 -22.18
CA THR A 196 6.16 1.80 -22.57
C THR A 196 7.29 0.99 -23.19
N LYS A 197 7.62 1.25 -24.46
CA LYS A 197 8.89 0.78 -25.03
C LYS A 197 10.02 1.56 -24.36
N PHE A 198 10.88 0.88 -23.59
CA PHE A 198 12.13 1.47 -23.15
C PHE A 198 12.99 1.75 -24.37
N VAL A 199 13.12 3.01 -24.76
CA VAL A 199 14.13 3.42 -25.74
C VAL A 199 15.47 3.39 -25.00
N SER A 200 16.32 2.43 -25.32
CA SER A 200 17.71 2.43 -24.85
C SER A 200 18.43 3.63 -25.46
N LEU A 201 18.70 4.64 -24.65
CA LEU A 201 19.61 5.73 -25.02
C LEU A 201 21.05 5.21 -24.95
N ILE A 202 21.43 4.32 -25.87
CA ILE A 202 22.85 4.11 -26.17
C ILE A 202 23.26 5.27 -27.08
N SER A 203 23.70 6.35 -26.46
CA SER A 203 24.37 7.46 -27.13
C SER A 203 25.71 6.96 -27.68
N SER A 204 25.73 6.56 -28.94
CA SER A 204 26.96 6.37 -29.69
C SER A 204 27.59 7.75 -29.91
N ARG A 205 28.53 8.14 -29.05
CA ARG A 205 29.43 9.27 -29.34
C ARG A 205 30.31 8.88 -30.54
N PRO A 206 30.40 9.71 -31.60
CA PRO A 206 31.38 9.49 -32.65
C PRO A 206 32.76 9.80 -32.08
N VAL A 207 33.67 8.84 -32.20
CA VAL A 207 35.10 9.07 -32.01
C VAL A 207 35.56 9.90 -33.22
N VAL A 208 36.03 11.12 -32.96
CA VAL A 208 36.76 11.95 -33.92
C VAL A 208 38.24 11.61 -33.80
#